data_AF-G6FSV7-F1
#
_entry.id   AF-G6FSV7-F1
#
_cell.length_a   1.000
_cell.length_b   1.000
_cell.length_c   1.000
_cell.angle_alpha   90.00
_cell.angle_beta   90.00
_cell.angle_gamma   90.00
#
_symmetry.space_group_name_H-M   'P 1'
#
loop_
_entity.id
_entity.type
_entity.pdbx_description
1 polymer ?
#
loop_
_entity_poly.entity_id
_entity_poly.type
_entity_poly.pdbx_seq_one_letter_code
_entity_poly.pdbx_strand_id
1 'polypeptide(L)' 'MRLKRWESPRRQGRNHKGKGGSARKRQLKKQQQMLRHRLKTDKETNQNNNQGTGEENFSFPLFFGLF' A
#
# COMPACT_ATOMS: atom_id res chain seq x y z
N MET A 1 -11.89 36.78 12.41
CA MET A 1 -10.43 36.99 12.61
C MET A 1 -9.66 36.45 11.41
N ARG A 2 -8.70 37.19 10.86
CA ARG A 2 -7.80 36.70 9.79
C ARG A 2 -6.51 36.18 10.42
N LEU A 3 -6.09 34.96 10.07
CA LEU A 3 -4.85 34.34 10.57
C LEU A 3 -3.61 35.07 10.03
N LYS A 4 -2.55 35.17 10.84
CA LYS A 4 -1.28 35.77 10.38
C LYS A 4 -0.65 34.90 9.30
N ARG A 5 0.12 35.51 8.37
CA ARG A 5 0.75 34.80 7.23
C ARG A 5 1.62 33.61 7.64
N TRP A 6 2.19 33.63 8.84
CA TRP A 6 3.04 32.57 9.39
C TRP A 6 2.27 31.53 10.21
N GLU A 7 1.02 31.84 10.59
CA GLU A 7 0.08 30.94 11.27
C GLU A 7 -0.81 30.17 10.28
N SER A 8 -0.91 30.64 9.02
CA SER A 8 -1.62 29.90 7.98
C SER A 8 -1.03 28.49 7.84
N PRO A 9 -1.84 27.42 7.93
CA PRO A 9 -1.38 26.05 7.72
C PRO A 9 -0.55 25.99 6.44
N ARG A 10 0.75 25.72 6.59
CA ARG A 10 1.65 25.62 5.44
C ARG A 10 1.12 24.52 4.54
N ARG A 11 0.84 24.82 3.27
CA ARG A 11 0.26 23.86 2.31
C ARG A 11 1.05 22.55 2.36
N GLN A 12 0.35 21.45 2.61
CA GLN A 12 0.94 20.12 2.54
C GLN A 12 1.52 19.90 1.14
N GLY A 13 2.70 19.26 1.08
CA GLY A 13 3.34 18.94 -0.19
C GLY A 13 4.46 19.88 -0.66
N ARG A 14 4.78 20.99 0.02
CA ARG A 14 5.93 21.85 -0.41
C ARG A 14 7.28 21.10 -0.49
N ASN A 15 7.45 20.03 0.31
CA ASN A 15 8.69 19.26 0.41
C ASN A 15 8.75 17.97 -0.44
N HIS A 16 7.79 17.73 -1.35
CA HIS A 16 7.76 16.49 -2.16
C HIS A 16 8.94 16.35 -3.13
N LYS A 17 9.54 17.47 -3.58
CA LYS A 17 10.73 17.52 -4.45
C LYS A 17 12.05 17.67 -3.69
N GLY A 18 11.99 17.90 -2.36
CA GLY A 18 13.18 18.05 -1.52
C GLY A 18 13.74 16.72 -1.03
N LYS A 19 14.89 16.77 -0.34
CA LYS A 19 15.58 15.59 0.22
C LYS A 19 14.66 14.74 1.10
N GLY A 20 13.85 15.38 1.96
CA GLY A 20 12.89 14.69 2.83
C GLY A 20 11.74 14.00 2.07
N GLY A 21 11.22 14.63 1.01
CA GLY A 21 10.19 14.02 0.15
C GLY A 21 10.72 12.82 -0.62
N SER A 22 11.93 12.93 -1.18
CA SER A 22 12.60 11.82 -1.87
C SER A 22 12.88 10.64 -0.94
N ALA A 23 13.38 10.90 0.28
CA ALA A 23 13.61 9.87 1.30
C ALA A 23 12.30 9.15 1.68
N ARG A 24 11.21 9.89 1.90
CA ARG A 24 9.89 9.32 2.21
C ARG A 24 9.36 8.45 1.06
N LYS A 25 9.49 8.91 -0.19
CA LYS A 25 9.11 8.10 -1.38
C LYS A 25 9.89 6.80 -1.45
N ARG A 26 11.19 6.82 -1.15
CA ARG A 26 12.03 5.61 -1.11
C ARG A 26 11.58 4.63 -0.03
N GLN A 27 11.24 5.13 1.17
CA GLN A 27 10.71 4.29 2.26
C GLN A 27 9.41 3.59 1.84
N LEU A 28 8.47 4.33 1.25
CA LEU A 28 7.20 3.77 0.77
C LEU A 28 7.42 2.70 -0.32
N LYS A 29 8.32 2.97 -1.28
CA LYS A 29 8.68 1.99 -2.32
C LYS A 29 9.25 0.71 -1.70
N LYS A 30 10.12 0.82 -0.69
CA LYS A 30 10.68 -0.34 0.02
C LYS A 30 9.60 -1.14 0.74
N GLN A 31 8.68 -0.48 1.44
CA GLN A 31 7.55 -1.14 2.10
C GLN A 31 6.68 -1.91 1.10
N GLN A 32 6.33 -1.28 -0.04
CA GLN A 32 5.54 -1.93 -1.07
C GLN A 32 6.25 -3.12 -1.70
N GLN A 33 7.56 -3.03 -1.94
CA GLN A 33 8.34 -4.15 -2.47
C GLN A 33 8.39 -5.33 -1.48
N MET A 34 8.59 -5.05 -0.19
CA MET A 34 8.54 -6.10 0.84
C MET A 34 7.15 -6.75 0.91
N LEU A 35 6.09 -5.97 0.83
CA LEU A 35 4.72 -6.50 0.80
C LEU A 35 4.50 -7.41 -0.41
N ARG A 36 4.95 -6.98 -1.61
CA ARG A 36 4.87 -7.81 -2.83
C ARG A 36 5.63 -9.13 -2.69
N HIS A 37 6.80 -9.10 -2.06
CA HIS A 37 7.57 -10.32 -1.82
C HIS A 37 6.81 -11.27 -0.89
N ARG A 38 6.31 -10.78 0.25
CA ARG A 38 5.52 -11.58 1.20
C ARG A 38 4.30 -12.22 0.54
N LEU A 39 3.51 -11.43 -0.19
CA LEU A 39 2.33 -11.94 -0.89
C LEU A 39 2.65 -12.95 -2.00
N LYS A 40 3.85 -12.91 -2.58
CA LYS A 40 4.29 -13.91 -3.56
C LYS A 40 4.79 -15.18 -2.87
N THR A 41 5.63 -15.04 -1.83
CA THR A 41 6.12 -16.19 -1.06
C THR A 41 4.97 -16.98 -0.46
N ASP A 42 3.93 -16.30 0.04
CA ASP A 42 2.75 -16.96 0.60
C ASP A 42 1.96 -17.76 -0.46
N LYS A 43 2.06 -17.39 -1.75
CA LYS A 43 1.45 -18.15 -2.84
C LYS A 43 2.32 -19.33 -3.26
N GLU A 44 3.63 -19.14 -3.33
CA GLU A 44 4.58 -20.20 -3.73
C GLU A 44 4.66 -21.32 -2.68
N THR A 45 4.61 -21.00 -1.37
CA THR A 45 4.54 -22.01 -0.30
C THR A 45 3.23 -22.79 -0.33
N ASN A 46 2.10 -22.13 -0.65
CA ASN A 46 0.81 -22.80 -0.79
C ASN A 46 0.71 -23.64 -2.08
N GLN A 47 1.38 -23.27 -3.17
CA GLN A 47 1.37 -24.05 -4.42
C GLN A 47 2.17 -25.36 -4.30
N ASN A 48 3.27 -25.35 -3.55
CA ASN A 48 4.05 -26.58 -3.30
C ASN A 48 3.34 -27.57 -2.36
N ASN A 49 2.37 -27.11 -1.57
CA ASN A 49 1.59 -27.94 -0.64
C ASN A 49 0.25 -28.42 -1.21
N ASN A 50 -0.21 -27.87 -2.35
CA ASN A 50 -1.54 -28.17 -2.93
C ASN A 50 -1.44 -28.87 -4.29
N GLN A 51 -0.61 -29.93 -4.40
CA GLN A 51 -0.75 -30.95 -5.45
C GLN A 51 -1.82 -32.02 -5.08
N GLY A 52 -2.73 -31.68 -4.16
CA GLY A 52 -3.95 -32.43 -3.86
C GLY A 52 -5.18 -31.64 -4.30
N THR A 53 -5.85 -32.14 -5.33
CA THR A 53 -7.28 -31.95 -5.68
C THR A 53 -8.15 -31.11 -4.73
N GLY A 54 -8.88 -30.12 -5.28
CA GLY A 54 -10.15 -29.68 -4.66
C GLY A 54 -10.50 -28.20 -4.77
N GLU A 55 -11.39 -27.89 -5.71
CA GLU A 55 -12.46 -26.87 -5.64
C GLU A 55 -12.07 -25.40 -5.39
N GLU A 56 -12.15 -24.64 -6.48
CA GLU A 56 -12.06 -23.20 -6.60
C GLU A 56 -13.20 -22.45 -5.88
N ASN A 57 -13.12 -22.38 -4.55
CA ASN A 57 -13.93 -21.45 -3.77
C ASN A 57 -13.43 -20.02 -3.96
N PHE A 58 -13.87 -19.37 -5.05
CA PHE A 58 -13.71 -17.93 -5.27
C PHE A 58 -14.51 -17.16 -4.22
N SER A 59 -13.88 -16.90 -3.07
CA SER A 59 -14.43 -16.06 -2.02
C SER A 59 -14.33 -14.58 -2.45
N PHE A 60 -15.26 -14.14 -3.30
CA PHE A 60 -15.43 -12.73 -3.64
C PHE A 60 -16.06 -12.00 -2.44
N PRO A 61 -15.45 -10.90 -1.94
CA PRO A 61 -16.05 -10.14 -0.85
C PRO A 61 -17.35 -9.47 -1.34
N LEU A 62 -18.47 -9.84 -0.72
CA LEU A 62 -19.84 -9.37 -0.98
C LEU A 62 -20.03 -7.84 -0.86
N PHE A 63 -19.01 -7.11 -0.41
CA PHE A 63 -19.06 -5.66 -0.22
C PHE A 63 -18.95 -4.84 -1.52
N PHE A 64 -18.61 -5.45 -2.66
CA PHE A 64 -18.57 -4.76 -3.96
C PHE A 64 -19.94 -4.66 -4.66
N GLY A 65 -21.00 -5.27 -4.12
CA GLY A 65 -22.34 -5.31 -4.73
C GLY A 65 -23.34 -4.28 -4.19
N LEU A 66 -22.91 -3.36 -3.33
CA LEU A 66 -23.76 -2.35 -2.68
C LEU A 66 -23.31 -0.93 -3.06
N PHE A 67 -23.35 -0.59 -4.35
CA PHE A 67 -23.35 0.78 -4.87
C PHE A 67 -24.07 0.84 -6.21
#